data_AF-A0A067CQH7-F1
#
_entry.id   AF-A0A067CQH7-F1
#
_cell.length_a   1.000
_cell.length_b   1.000
_cell.length_c   1.000
_cell.angle_alpha   90.00
_cell.angle_beta   90.00
_cell.angle_gamma   90.00
#
_symmetry.space_group_name_H-M   'P 1'
#
loop_
_entity.id
_entity.type
_entity.pdbx_description
1 polymer ?
#
loop_
_entity_poly.entity_id
_entity_poly.type
_entity_poly.pdbx_seq_one_letter_code
_entity_poly.pdbx_strand_id
1 'polypeptide(L)'
;MQQDGATEIALLEESLPLTEVDFYDAIKKEFGTDCNEEFCIRLARAYRGEKKNRMGKTIGETRKVLEWRKQVKADELLETKLEQADVFAQSWPSMISGEDYYGHIINYDRLKDIQLDACLSHFNLEQVLLHRAKHMERLRAEMAAVSKRAGRRIYRHICIFDLSGIGLKHMAPSVINFLKPIFDLGQVYYPESLFRMYLVNAPFVFWGTWKIISNFIDPETKEKIQIFKNADSFVADAKKHGIPMSAIPKALGGESVGRMLDDNFVVSSCVPASE
;
A
#
# COMPACT_ATOMS: atom_id res chain seq x y z
N MET A 1 31.14 30.58 1.79
CA MET A 1 29.68 30.71 1.92
C MET A 1 29.04 30.05 0.71
N GLN A 2 28.85 28.74 0.75
CA GLN A 2 27.93 28.06 -0.17
C GLN A 2 26.59 28.01 0.57
N GLN A 3 25.57 28.64 -0.02
CA GLN A 3 24.21 28.53 0.46
C GLN A 3 23.74 27.10 0.23
N ASP A 4 23.46 26.38 1.31
CA ASP A 4 22.67 25.16 1.28
C ASP A 4 21.27 25.51 0.76
N GLY A 5 21.09 25.34 -0.55
CA GLY A 5 19.78 25.33 -1.17
C GLY A 5 19.10 24.00 -0.86
N ALA A 6 18.64 23.81 0.37
CA ALA A 6 17.63 22.80 0.66
C ALA A 6 16.41 23.18 -0.20
N THR A 7 16.28 22.51 -1.34
CA THR A 7 15.12 22.69 -2.22
C THR A 7 13.91 22.28 -1.40
N GLU A 8 13.09 23.24 -1.01
CA GLU A 8 11.91 23.00 -0.18
C GLU A 8 10.96 22.08 -0.97
N ILE A 9 10.88 20.82 -0.55
CA ILE A 9 10.02 19.83 -1.20
C ILE A 9 8.58 20.27 -0.94
N ALA A 10 7.81 20.50 -2.01
CA ALA A 10 6.41 20.87 -1.89
C ALA A 10 5.65 19.82 -1.06
N LEU A 11 4.99 20.27 0.01
CA LEU A 11 4.22 19.40 0.87
C LEU A 11 3.02 18.83 0.12
N LEU A 12 2.85 17.52 0.23
CA LEU A 12 1.66 16.83 -0.25
C LEU A 12 0.57 16.88 0.81
N GLU A 13 -0.67 16.65 0.37
CA GLU A 13 -1.86 16.72 1.21
C GLU A 13 -1.74 15.95 2.53
N GLU A 14 -1.15 14.76 2.51
CA GLU A 14 -0.98 13.95 3.71
C GLU A 14 -0.19 14.70 4.80
N SER A 15 0.81 15.49 4.39
CA SER A 15 1.66 16.30 5.26
C SER A 15 1.04 17.66 5.64
N LEU A 16 0.03 18.13 4.92
CA LEU A 16 -0.67 19.39 5.25
C LEU A 16 -1.58 19.22 6.49
N PRO A 17 -1.91 20.33 7.20
CA PRO A 17 -2.91 20.34 8.25
C PRO A 17 -4.24 19.71 7.79
N LEU A 18 -4.95 19.08 8.72
CA LEU A 18 -6.24 18.46 8.42
C LEU A 18 -7.31 19.54 8.21
N THR A 19 -8.06 19.44 7.12
CA THR A 19 -9.22 20.31 6.84
C THR A 19 -10.53 19.73 7.38
N GLU A 20 -10.63 18.40 7.47
CA GLU A 20 -11.78 17.64 7.97
C GLU A 20 -11.83 17.54 9.51
N VAL A 21 -11.67 18.66 10.20
CA VAL A 21 -11.54 18.70 11.67
C VAL A 21 -12.79 18.15 12.38
N ASP A 22 -13.98 18.44 11.87
CA ASP A 22 -15.25 17.95 12.39
C ASP A 22 -15.35 16.41 12.36
N PHE A 23 -14.85 15.77 11.30
CA PHE A 23 -14.78 14.31 11.20
C PHE A 23 -13.77 13.71 12.17
N TYR A 24 -12.59 14.35 12.30
CA TYR A 24 -11.58 13.92 13.26
C TYR A 24 -12.10 13.98 14.70
N ASP A 25 -12.73 15.09 15.09
CA ASP A 25 -13.28 15.28 16.42
C ASP A 25 -14.40 14.28 16.72
N ALA A 26 -15.25 13.98 15.74
CA ALA A 26 -16.29 12.97 15.87
C ALA A 26 -15.70 11.56 16.10
N ILE A 27 -14.68 11.17 15.33
CA ILE A 27 -13.96 9.91 15.53
C ILE A 27 -13.34 9.85 16.93
N LYS A 28 -12.62 10.90 17.33
CA LYS A 28 -11.97 10.97 18.65
C LYS A 28 -12.97 10.91 19.80
N LYS A 29 -14.12 11.57 19.66
CA LYS A 29 -15.19 11.55 20.65
C LYS A 29 -15.78 10.15 20.82
N GLU A 30 -15.95 9.40 19.75
CA GLU A 30 -16.63 8.10 19.78
C GLU A 30 -15.70 6.94 20.14
N PHE A 31 -14.46 6.96 19.66
CA PHE A 31 -13.52 5.83 19.79
C PHE A 31 -12.34 6.11 20.74
N GLY A 32 -12.15 7.37 21.18
CA GLY A 32 -11.19 7.72 22.22
C GLY A 32 -9.76 7.25 21.91
N THR A 33 -9.22 6.42 22.81
CA THR A 33 -7.86 5.90 22.76
C THR A 33 -7.67 4.74 21.78
N ASP A 34 -8.75 4.13 21.30
CA ASP A 34 -8.67 3.04 20.30
C ASP A 34 -8.18 3.56 18.93
N CYS A 35 -8.19 4.89 18.73
CA CYS A 35 -7.70 5.54 17.51
C CYS A 35 -6.54 6.50 17.83
N ASN A 36 -5.35 6.20 17.29
CA ASN A 36 -4.25 7.16 17.31
C ASN A 36 -4.49 8.33 16.32
N GLU A 37 -3.67 9.38 16.42
CA GLU A 37 -3.85 10.60 15.63
C GLU A 37 -3.81 10.35 14.11
N GLU A 38 -2.79 9.65 13.60
CA GLU A 38 -2.66 9.32 12.17
C GLU A 38 -3.90 8.56 11.67
N PHE A 39 -4.38 7.59 12.44
CA PHE A 39 -5.54 6.77 12.10
C PHE A 39 -6.81 7.62 11.98
N CYS A 40 -7.06 8.51 12.95
CA CYS A 40 -8.19 9.45 12.88
C CYS A 40 -8.10 10.35 11.64
N ILE A 41 -6.91 10.88 11.35
CA ILE A 41 -6.68 11.77 10.19
C ILE A 41 -6.98 11.06 8.88
N ARG A 42 -6.50 9.81 8.72
CA ARG A 42 -6.76 9.01 7.53
C ARG A 42 -8.25 8.76 7.33
N LEU A 43 -8.96 8.36 8.38
CA LEU A 43 -10.39 8.08 8.29
C LEU A 43 -11.24 9.34 8.07
N ALA A 44 -10.86 10.48 8.63
CA ALA A 44 -11.50 11.76 8.34
C ALA A 44 -11.43 12.11 6.85
N ARG A 45 -10.32 11.76 6.18
CA ARG A 45 -10.08 11.99 4.74
C ARG A 45 -10.71 10.95 3.82
N ALA A 46 -10.86 9.71 4.28
CA ALA A 46 -11.16 8.54 3.44
C ALA A 46 -12.48 8.55 2.68
N TYR A 47 -13.46 9.35 3.12
CA TYR A 47 -14.80 9.32 2.53
C TYR A 47 -15.22 10.68 1.97
N ARG A 48 -14.27 11.51 1.52
CA ARG A 48 -14.56 12.83 0.93
C ARG A 48 -15.45 12.78 -0.30
N GLY A 49 -15.37 11.70 -1.09
CA GLY A 49 -16.26 11.48 -2.21
C GLY A 49 -17.72 11.16 -1.82
N GLU A 50 -18.00 10.86 -0.55
CA GLU A 50 -19.35 10.52 -0.09
C GLU A 50 -20.24 11.77 -0.01
N LYS A 51 -21.32 11.77 -0.79
CA LYS A 51 -22.24 12.92 -0.92
C LYS A 51 -23.39 12.87 0.08
N LYS A 52 -23.74 11.69 0.59
CA LYS A 52 -24.88 11.49 1.50
C LYS A 52 -24.42 10.87 2.80
N ASN A 53 -24.76 11.50 3.92
CA ASN A 53 -24.45 11.00 5.27
C ASN A 53 -22.96 10.64 5.46
N ARG A 54 -22.05 11.49 4.94
CA ARG A 54 -20.60 11.26 5.04
C ARG A 54 -20.14 11.03 6.48
N MET A 55 -20.67 11.79 7.45
CA MET A 55 -20.32 11.63 8.87
C MET A 55 -20.71 10.24 9.37
N GLY A 56 -21.95 9.81 9.13
CA GLY A 56 -22.40 8.46 9.51
C GLY A 56 -21.59 7.36 8.84
N LYS A 57 -21.22 7.51 7.56
CA LYS A 57 -20.33 6.57 6.87
C LYS A 57 -18.94 6.53 7.50
N THR A 58 -18.36 7.69 7.78
CA THR A 58 -17.03 7.82 8.37
C THR A 58 -16.98 7.10 9.73
N ILE A 59 -17.95 7.36 10.60
CA ILE A 59 -18.06 6.69 11.89
C ILE A 59 -18.31 5.18 11.74
N GLY A 60 -19.23 4.77 10.87
CA GLY A 60 -19.57 3.38 10.63
C GLY A 60 -18.38 2.55 10.12
N GLU A 61 -17.66 3.06 9.13
CA GLU A 61 -16.46 2.37 8.62
C GLU A 61 -15.32 2.43 9.64
N THR A 62 -15.15 3.52 10.39
CA THR A 62 -14.16 3.58 11.48
C THR A 62 -14.38 2.44 12.47
N ARG A 63 -15.62 2.24 12.93
CA ARG A 63 -15.99 1.14 13.83
C ARG A 63 -15.62 -0.22 13.25
N LYS A 64 -16.00 -0.46 12.00
CA LYS A 64 -15.72 -1.71 11.28
C LYS A 64 -14.21 -1.98 11.16
N VAL A 65 -13.39 -0.96 10.87
CA VAL A 65 -11.94 -1.12 10.83
C VAL A 65 -11.38 -1.46 12.21
N LEU A 66 -11.82 -0.78 13.27
CA LEU A 66 -11.38 -1.07 14.64
C LEU A 66 -11.78 -2.47 15.11
N GLU A 67 -13.00 -2.91 14.80
CA GLU A 67 -13.47 -4.27 15.10
C GLU A 67 -12.61 -5.32 14.38
N TRP A 68 -12.33 -5.12 13.10
CA TRP A 68 -11.43 -5.99 12.34
C TRP A 68 -10.02 -6.01 12.92
N ARG A 69 -9.45 -4.84 13.26
CA ARG A 69 -8.11 -4.75 13.89
C ARG A 69 -8.05 -5.54 15.18
N LYS A 70 -9.09 -5.47 16.02
CA LYS A 70 -9.20 -6.26 17.26
C LYS A 70 -9.31 -7.75 16.97
N GLN A 71 -10.12 -8.15 15.98
CA GLN A 71 -10.30 -9.56 15.59
C GLN A 71 -9.00 -10.22 15.14
N VAL A 72 -8.21 -9.55 14.30
CA VAL A 72 -6.95 -10.10 13.76
C VAL A 72 -5.72 -9.73 14.60
N LYS A 73 -5.92 -9.04 15.73
CA LYS A 73 -4.86 -8.49 16.57
C LYS A 73 -3.82 -7.68 15.78
N ALA A 74 -4.31 -6.79 14.92
CA ALA A 74 -3.49 -6.06 13.96
C ALA A 74 -2.31 -5.31 14.59
N ASP A 75 -2.50 -4.75 15.79
CA ASP A 75 -1.47 -3.98 16.50
C ASP A 75 -0.31 -4.87 17.02
N GLU A 76 -0.53 -6.17 17.17
CA GLU A 76 0.47 -7.16 17.60
C GLU A 76 1.11 -7.90 16.40
N LEU A 77 0.61 -7.70 15.17
CA LEU A 77 0.97 -8.53 14.02
C LEU A 77 2.45 -8.47 13.64
N LEU A 78 3.13 -7.34 13.87
CA LEU A 78 4.55 -7.21 13.56
C LEU A 78 5.41 -8.17 14.39
N GLU A 79 5.05 -8.35 15.65
CA GLU A 79 5.74 -9.23 16.60
C GLU A 79 5.24 -10.68 16.53
N THR A 80 4.04 -10.88 15.98
CA THR A 80 3.42 -12.19 15.86
C THR A 80 4.12 -13.05 14.82
N LYS A 81 4.63 -14.22 15.22
CA LYS A 81 5.13 -15.24 14.30
C LYS A 81 3.94 -15.96 13.66
N LEU A 82 3.76 -15.78 12.35
CA LEU A 82 2.69 -16.43 11.60
C LEU A 82 3.12 -17.84 11.16
N GLU A 83 2.17 -18.75 11.07
CA GLU A 83 2.40 -20.10 10.59
C GLU A 83 2.92 -20.08 9.14
N GLN A 84 3.95 -20.89 8.88
CA GLN A 84 4.55 -21.07 7.54
C GLN A 84 4.95 -19.75 6.84
N ALA A 85 5.35 -18.72 7.58
CA ALA A 85 5.72 -17.43 7.01
C ALA A 85 6.80 -17.50 5.92
N ASP A 86 7.80 -18.37 6.07
CA ASP A 86 8.83 -18.59 5.05
C ASP A 86 8.25 -19.17 3.75
N VAL A 87 7.28 -20.08 3.86
CA VAL A 87 6.57 -20.67 2.71
C VAL A 87 5.69 -19.61 2.04
N PHE A 88 5.03 -18.75 2.83
CA PHE A 88 4.27 -17.63 2.29
C PHE A 88 5.18 -16.66 1.53
N ALA A 89 6.32 -16.27 2.12
CA ALA A 89 7.28 -15.36 1.49
C ALA A 89 7.88 -15.93 0.19
N GLN A 90 8.08 -17.25 0.11
CA GLN A 90 8.54 -17.92 -1.11
C GLN A 90 7.46 -18.05 -2.19
N SER A 91 6.20 -18.24 -1.78
CA SER A 91 5.06 -18.37 -2.71
C SER A 91 4.52 -17.02 -3.18
N TRP A 92 4.66 -15.96 -2.37
CA TRP A 92 4.23 -14.61 -2.69
C TRP A 92 5.31 -13.58 -2.29
N PRO A 93 6.42 -13.53 -3.03
CA PRO A 93 7.49 -12.60 -2.73
C PRO A 93 7.06 -11.15 -2.99
N SER A 94 7.25 -10.31 -1.97
CA SER A 94 7.01 -8.87 -2.01
C SER A 94 8.27 -8.12 -1.56
N MET A 95 8.56 -6.97 -2.17
CA MET A 95 9.76 -6.20 -1.88
C MET A 95 9.46 -4.72 -1.67
N ILE A 96 10.27 -4.05 -0.84
CA ILE A 96 10.40 -2.59 -0.89
C ILE A 96 11.54 -2.26 -1.85
N SER A 97 11.23 -1.50 -2.89
CA SER A 97 12.20 -1.06 -3.91
C SER A 97 12.84 0.28 -3.59
N GLY A 98 12.28 1.08 -2.69
CA GLY A 98 12.85 2.35 -2.28
C GLY A 98 11.77 3.35 -1.93
N GLU A 99 12.06 4.62 -2.15
CA GLU A 99 11.18 5.74 -1.86
C GLU A 99 11.13 6.70 -3.03
N ASP A 100 10.00 7.37 -3.22
CA ASP A 100 9.96 8.57 -4.05
C ASP A 100 10.57 9.77 -3.32
N TYR A 101 10.73 10.91 -4.00
CA TYR A 101 11.26 12.14 -3.40
C TYR A 101 10.38 12.71 -2.29
N TYR A 102 9.16 12.21 -2.11
CA TYR A 102 8.25 12.60 -1.04
C TYR A 102 8.28 11.60 0.13
N GLY A 103 9.12 10.57 0.09
CA GLY A 103 9.26 9.58 1.16
C GLY A 103 8.17 8.50 1.16
N HIS A 104 7.34 8.40 0.12
CA HIS A 104 6.42 7.28 0.02
C HIS A 104 7.21 6.01 -0.30
N ILE A 105 7.05 4.99 0.53
CA ILE A 105 7.66 3.67 0.32
C ILE A 105 7.06 3.02 -0.93
N ILE A 106 7.92 2.43 -1.75
CA ILE A 106 7.55 1.76 -3.00
C ILE A 106 7.56 0.24 -2.79
N ASN A 107 6.37 -0.33 -2.57
CA ASN A 107 6.14 -1.77 -2.57
C ASN A 107 6.11 -2.31 -4.00
N TYR A 108 6.76 -3.45 -4.24
CA TYR A 108 6.92 -4.07 -5.55
C TYR A 108 6.63 -5.56 -5.51
N ASP A 109 5.63 -5.97 -6.32
CA ASP A 109 5.22 -7.37 -6.51
C ASP A 109 5.36 -7.76 -7.98
N ARG A 110 5.92 -8.95 -8.25
CA ARG A 110 6.05 -9.52 -9.61
C ARG A 110 5.16 -10.73 -9.77
N LEU A 111 4.17 -10.65 -10.65
CA LEU A 111 3.16 -11.71 -10.74
C LEU A 111 3.72 -13.03 -11.26
N LYS A 112 4.74 -13.01 -12.13
CA LYS A 112 5.45 -14.22 -12.54
C LYS A 112 6.13 -14.97 -11.40
N ASP A 113 6.42 -14.31 -10.28
CA ASP A 113 7.05 -14.94 -9.12
C ASP A 113 6.03 -15.37 -8.06
N ILE A 114 4.78 -14.95 -8.19
CA ILE A 114 3.70 -15.36 -7.29
C ILE A 114 3.23 -16.75 -7.73
N GLN A 115 3.54 -17.73 -6.90
CA GLN A 115 3.15 -19.13 -7.08
C GLN A 115 1.79 -19.39 -6.44
N LEU A 116 0.73 -18.86 -7.06
CA LEU A 116 -0.62 -18.90 -6.49
C LEU A 116 -1.09 -20.33 -6.20
N ASP A 117 -0.85 -21.30 -7.09
CA ASP A 117 -1.25 -22.69 -6.89
C ASP A 117 -0.58 -23.30 -5.64
N ALA A 118 0.72 -23.01 -5.44
CA ALA A 118 1.46 -23.45 -4.26
C ALA A 118 0.93 -22.76 -2.99
N CYS A 119 0.69 -21.45 -3.04
CA CYS A 119 0.09 -20.70 -1.94
C CYS A 119 -1.26 -21.32 -1.52
N LEU A 120 -2.14 -21.60 -2.47
CA LEU A 120 -3.46 -22.18 -2.22
C LEU A 120 -3.41 -23.63 -1.74
N SER A 121 -2.32 -24.35 -1.99
CA SER A 121 -2.12 -25.71 -1.47
C SER A 121 -1.71 -25.75 0.00
N HIS A 122 -1.14 -24.65 0.52
CA HIS A 122 -0.64 -24.54 1.89
C HIS A 122 -1.53 -23.68 2.78
N PHE A 123 -2.23 -22.69 2.21
CA PHE A 123 -2.96 -21.68 2.96
C PHE A 123 -4.42 -21.60 2.53
N ASN A 124 -5.30 -21.47 3.52
CA ASN A 124 -6.66 -21.00 3.28
C ASN A 124 -6.70 -19.47 3.15
N LEU A 125 -7.85 -18.93 2.72
CA LEU A 125 -8.02 -17.49 2.50
C LEU A 125 -7.75 -16.66 3.75
N GLU A 126 -8.17 -17.11 4.93
CA GLU A 126 -7.98 -16.37 6.19
C GLU A 126 -6.49 -16.24 6.54
N GLN A 127 -5.73 -17.33 6.39
CA GLN A 127 -4.28 -17.31 6.58
C GLN A 127 -3.58 -16.38 5.58
N VAL A 128 -3.99 -16.40 4.31
CA VAL A 128 -3.46 -15.48 3.30
C VAL A 128 -3.77 -14.03 3.67
N LEU A 129 -4.99 -13.73 4.08
CA LEU A 129 -5.38 -12.39 4.52
C LEU A 129 -4.58 -11.92 5.74
N LEU A 130 -4.28 -12.82 6.69
CA LEU A 130 -3.47 -12.50 7.86
C LEU A 130 -2.01 -12.18 7.49
N HIS A 131 -1.41 -12.97 6.59
CA HIS A 131 -0.08 -12.67 6.04
C HIS A 131 -0.06 -11.34 5.29
N ARG A 132 -1.10 -11.04 4.50
CA ARG A 132 -1.23 -9.75 3.81
C ARG A 132 -1.51 -8.59 4.77
N ALA A 133 -2.22 -8.81 5.88
CA ALA A 133 -2.40 -7.82 6.92
C ALA A 133 -1.06 -7.49 7.60
N LYS A 134 -0.26 -8.51 7.93
CA LYS A 134 1.10 -8.30 8.46
C LYS A 134 2.00 -7.55 7.47
N HIS A 135 1.90 -7.84 6.17
CA HIS A 135 2.56 -7.06 5.12
C HIS A 135 2.16 -5.57 5.17
N MET A 136 0.87 -5.27 5.31
CA MET A 136 0.40 -3.88 5.43
C MET A 136 0.90 -3.20 6.71
N GLU A 137 0.92 -3.89 7.85
CA GLU A 137 1.50 -3.33 9.09
C GLU A 137 3.00 -3.05 8.95
N ARG A 138 3.76 -3.86 8.19
CA ARG A 138 5.18 -3.58 7.88
C ARG A 138 5.34 -2.30 7.07
N LEU A 139 4.51 -2.09 6.05
CA LEU A 139 4.51 -0.84 5.29
C LEU A 139 4.17 0.36 6.18
N ARG A 140 3.23 0.21 7.11
CA ARG A 140 2.93 1.26 8.10
C ARG A 140 4.12 1.56 9.01
N ALA A 141 4.81 0.53 9.50
CA ALA A 141 6.00 0.71 10.33
C ALA A 141 7.13 1.43 9.59
N GLU A 142 7.36 1.10 8.31
CA GLU A 142 8.29 1.85 7.46
C GLU A 142 7.90 3.30 7.32
N MET A 143 6.65 3.57 6.98
CA MET A 143 6.17 4.95 6.79
C MET A 143 6.22 5.74 8.09
N ALA A 144 5.98 5.12 9.25
CA ALA A 144 6.19 5.78 10.53
C ALA A 144 7.67 6.19 10.74
N ALA A 145 8.62 5.34 10.35
CA ALA A 145 10.04 5.70 10.38
C ALA A 145 10.38 6.78 9.34
N VAL A 146 9.79 6.73 8.14
CA VAL A 146 9.96 7.75 7.10
C VAL A 146 9.44 9.11 7.57
N SER A 147 8.22 9.13 8.10
CA SER A 147 7.56 10.29 8.67
C SER A 147 8.42 10.92 9.78
N LYS A 148 8.95 10.10 10.69
CA LYS A 148 9.83 10.55 11.78
C LYS A 148 11.10 11.20 11.26
N ARG A 149 11.82 10.58 10.30
CA ARG A 149 13.07 11.15 9.78
C ARG A 149 12.83 12.37 8.89
N ALA A 150 11.71 12.44 8.18
CA ALA A 150 11.36 13.55 7.32
C ALA A 150 10.81 14.76 8.09
N GLY A 151 10.48 14.60 9.38
CA GLY A 151 9.89 15.64 10.21
C GLY A 151 8.48 16.07 9.77
N ARG A 152 7.79 15.23 8.98
CA ARG A 152 6.45 15.51 8.47
C ARG A 152 5.65 14.22 8.30
N ARG A 153 4.33 14.34 8.39
CA ARG A 153 3.41 13.20 8.26
C ARG A 153 3.47 12.59 6.86
N ILE A 154 3.85 11.32 6.81
CA ILE A 154 3.87 10.46 5.62
C ILE A 154 3.22 9.14 6.02
N TYR A 155 2.11 8.77 5.38
CA TYR A 155 1.39 7.54 5.69
C TYR A 155 0.86 6.82 4.43
N ARG A 156 1.13 7.36 3.23
CA ARG A 156 0.75 6.74 1.97
C ARG A 156 1.94 6.03 1.30
N HIS A 157 1.67 4.92 0.61
CA HIS A 157 2.67 4.13 -0.09
C HIS A 157 2.36 4.04 -1.58
N ILE A 158 3.38 3.68 -2.36
CA ILE A 158 3.27 3.38 -3.79
C ILE A 158 3.32 1.87 -3.98
N CYS A 159 2.45 1.34 -4.83
CA CYS A 159 2.48 -0.06 -5.24
C CYS A 159 2.89 -0.17 -6.70
N ILE A 160 3.82 -1.06 -7.02
CA ILE A 160 4.16 -1.47 -8.37
C ILE A 160 3.84 -2.95 -8.50
N PHE A 161 2.98 -3.30 -9.45
CA PHE A 161 2.72 -4.68 -9.85
C PHE A 161 3.27 -4.90 -11.27
N ASP A 162 4.31 -5.73 -11.39
CA ASP A 162 4.78 -6.21 -12.68
C ASP A 162 3.91 -7.39 -13.13
N LEU A 163 3.06 -7.13 -14.12
CA LEU A 163 2.11 -8.07 -14.69
C LEU A 163 2.74 -9.06 -15.66
N SER A 164 4.07 -9.06 -15.82
CA SER A 164 4.77 -10.11 -16.57
C SER A 164 4.40 -11.50 -16.05
N GLY A 165 4.25 -12.47 -16.95
CA GLY A 165 3.84 -13.84 -16.61
C GLY A 165 2.33 -14.04 -16.43
N ILE A 166 1.54 -12.97 -16.44
CA ILE A 166 0.09 -13.10 -16.57
C ILE A 166 -0.27 -13.83 -17.89
N GLY A 167 -1.28 -14.69 -17.79
CA GLY A 167 -1.86 -15.44 -18.90
C GLY A 167 -3.32 -15.77 -18.60
N LEU A 168 -4.00 -16.46 -19.52
CA LEU A 168 -5.44 -16.74 -19.43
C LEU A 168 -5.86 -17.46 -18.13
N LYS A 169 -5.02 -18.36 -17.60
CA LYS A 169 -5.30 -19.07 -16.34
C LYS A 169 -5.48 -18.13 -15.14
N HIS A 170 -4.77 -17.01 -15.11
CA HIS A 170 -4.86 -16.00 -14.05
C HIS A 170 -6.15 -15.16 -14.15
N MET A 171 -6.89 -15.32 -15.24
CA MET A 171 -8.16 -14.62 -15.50
C MET A 171 -9.37 -15.49 -15.21
N ALA A 172 -9.15 -16.71 -14.69
CA ALA A 172 -10.23 -17.58 -14.26
C ALA A 172 -11.03 -16.90 -13.13
N PRO A 173 -12.37 -17.00 -13.13
CA PRO A 173 -13.21 -16.43 -12.08
C PRO A 173 -12.81 -16.89 -10.67
N SER A 174 -12.32 -18.12 -10.51
CA SER A 174 -11.81 -18.64 -9.23
C SER A 174 -10.62 -17.82 -8.71
N VAL A 175 -9.67 -17.48 -9.58
CA VAL A 175 -8.51 -16.66 -9.23
C VAL A 175 -8.95 -15.23 -8.90
N ILE A 176 -9.82 -14.63 -9.72
CA ILE A 176 -10.33 -13.27 -9.48
C ILE A 176 -11.09 -13.19 -8.15
N ASN A 177 -11.95 -14.17 -7.87
CA ASN A 177 -12.72 -14.24 -6.64
C ASN A 177 -11.82 -14.44 -5.41
N PHE A 178 -10.71 -15.17 -5.57
CA PHE A 178 -9.72 -15.33 -4.51
C PHE A 178 -8.92 -14.04 -4.24
N LEU A 179 -8.56 -13.29 -5.30
CA LEU A 179 -7.83 -12.02 -5.15
C LEU A 179 -8.70 -10.89 -4.59
N LYS A 180 -10.02 -10.94 -4.81
CA LYS A 180 -10.93 -9.87 -4.38
C LYS A 180 -10.84 -9.55 -2.87
N PRO A 181 -10.92 -10.51 -1.94
CA PRO A 181 -10.72 -10.24 -0.51
C PRO A 181 -9.37 -9.60 -0.17
N ILE A 182 -8.32 -9.91 -0.94
CA ILE A 182 -6.98 -9.33 -0.75
C ILE A 182 -6.96 -7.86 -1.18
N PHE A 183 -7.66 -7.50 -2.26
CA PHE A 183 -7.87 -6.08 -2.60
C PHE A 183 -8.75 -5.37 -1.58
N ASP A 184 -9.82 -6.04 -1.11
CA ASP A 184 -10.71 -5.51 -0.08
C ASP A 184 -9.96 -5.20 1.22
N LEU A 185 -8.96 -6.01 1.59
CA LEU A 185 -8.10 -5.75 2.74
C LEU A 185 -7.50 -4.33 2.71
N GLY A 186 -6.90 -3.94 1.58
CA GLY A 186 -6.28 -2.64 1.41
C GLY A 186 -7.28 -1.48 1.45
N GLN A 187 -8.34 -1.56 0.63
CA GLN A 187 -9.30 -0.45 0.48
C GLN A 187 -10.24 -0.29 1.69
N VAL A 188 -10.60 -1.40 2.37
CA VAL A 188 -11.53 -1.36 3.51
C VAL A 188 -10.80 -1.10 4.82
N TYR A 189 -9.73 -1.85 5.10
CA TYR A 189 -9.09 -1.83 6.43
C TYR A 189 -7.85 -0.92 6.51
N TYR A 190 -7.32 -0.50 5.35
CA TYR A 190 -6.25 0.49 5.26
C TYR A 190 -6.67 1.69 4.40
N PRO A 191 -7.80 2.35 4.71
CA PRO A 191 -8.27 3.47 3.92
C PRO A 191 -7.23 4.60 3.91
N GLU A 192 -7.18 5.34 2.81
CA GLU A 192 -6.24 6.44 2.61
C GLU A 192 -4.77 6.07 2.71
N SER A 193 -4.39 4.81 2.54
CA SER A 193 -2.98 4.38 2.57
C SER A 193 -2.30 4.34 1.20
N LEU A 194 -3.06 4.29 0.10
CA LEU A 194 -2.46 4.24 -1.24
C LEU A 194 -2.23 5.66 -1.78
N PHE A 195 -0.97 5.98 -2.14
CA PHE A 195 -0.63 7.19 -2.89
C PHE A 195 -0.84 6.97 -4.38
N ARG A 196 -0.29 5.87 -4.90
CA ARG A 196 -0.31 5.53 -6.32
C ARG A 196 -0.10 4.05 -6.54
N MET A 197 -0.71 3.52 -7.60
CA MET A 197 -0.49 2.14 -8.04
C MET A 197 -0.10 2.09 -9.52
N TYR A 198 0.95 1.35 -9.82
CA TYR A 198 1.48 1.11 -11.15
C TYR A 198 1.26 -0.35 -11.54
N LEU A 199 0.52 -0.59 -12.61
CA LEU A 199 0.41 -1.90 -13.25
C LEU A 199 1.29 -1.90 -14.50
N VAL A 200 2.44 -2.56 -14.44
CA VAL A 200 3.49 -2.50 -15.46
C VAL A 200 3.53 -3.79 -16.26
N ASN A 201 3.95 -3.72 -17.52
CA ASN A 201 3.99 -4.86 -18.45
C ASN A 201 2.62 -5.54 -18.63
N ALA A 202 1.55 -4.74 -18.66
CA ALA A 202 0.19 -5.23 -18.81
C ALA A 202 -0.01 -5.94 -20.17
N PRO A 203 -0.22 -7.28 -20.20
CA PRO A 203 -0.43 -7.98 -21.46
C PRO A 203 -1.80 -7.64 -22.04
N PHE A 204 -2.00 -7.85 -23.34
CA PHE A 204 -3.28 -7.52 -24.00
C PHE A 204 -4.49 -8.21 -23.33
N VAL A 205 -4.31 -9.45 -22.88
CA VAL A 205 -5.34 -10.22 -22.17
C VAL A 205 -5.79 -9.58 -20.85
N PHE A 206 -4.91 -8.80 -20.18
CA PHE A 206 -5.22 -8.16 -18.91
C PHE A 206 -6.35 -7.13 -19.04
N TRP A 207 -6.50 -6.47 -20.19
CA TRP A 207 -7.53 -5.44 -20.39
C TRP A 207 -8.96 -5.98 -20.22
N GLY A 208 -9.21 -7.23 -20.60
CA GLY A 208 -10.50 -7.88 -20.36
C GLY A 208 -10.79 -8.02 -18.86
N THR A 209 -9.79 -8.46 -18.10
CA THR A 209 -9.92 -8.65 -16.65
C THR A 209 -9.94 -7.34 -15.89
N TRP A 210 -9.19 -6.34 -16.33
CA TRP A 210 -9.26 -5.00 -15.75
C TRP A 210 -10.67 -4.42 -15.80
N LYS A 211 -11.44 -4.64 -16.88
CA LYS A 211 -12.86 -4.23 -16.96
C LYS A 211 -13.73 -4.88 -15.88
N ILE A 212 -13.37 -6.08 -15.42
CA ILE A 212 -14.09 -6.80 -14.37
C ILE A 212 -13.60 -6.34 -13.00
N ILE A 213 -12.29 -6.43 -12.75
CA ILE A 213 -11.67 -6.08 -11.46
C ILE A 213 -11.94 -4.63 -11.09
N SER A 214 -11.84 -3.72 -12.06
CA SER A 214 -12.08 -2.30 -11.80
C SER A 214 -13.48 -2.04 -11.26
N ASN A 215 -14.50 -2.86 -11.50
CA ASN A 215 -15.83 -2.65 -10.90
C ASN A 215 -15.87 -2.89 -9.39
N PHE A 216 -14.89 -3.59 -8.82
CA PHE A 216 -14.79 -3.87 -7.38
C PHE A 216 -13.87 -2.90 -6.63
N ILE A 217 -13.14 -2.07 -7.36
CA ILE A 217 -12.25 -1.05 -6.80
C ILE A 217 -13.09 0.22 -6.58
N ASP A 218 -12.90 0.89 -5.45
CA ASP A 218 -13.57 2.17 -5.22
C ASP A 218 -13.09 3.24 -6.24
N PRO A 219 -13.92 4.23 -6.61
CA PRO A 219 -13.57 5.21 -7.63
C PRO A 219 -12.28 5.99 -7.35
N GLU A 220 -12.00 6.31 -6.09
CA GLU A 220 -10.82 7.08 -5.71
C GLU A 220 -9.54 6.26 -5.89
N THR A 221 -9.56 4.99 -5.51
CA THR A 221 -8.45 4.06 -5.77
C THR A 221 -8.24 3.85 -7.26
N LYS A 222 -9.29 3.81 -8.09
CA LYS A 222 -9.13 3.71 -9.57
C LYS A 222 -8.37 4.90 -10.15
N GLU A 223 -8.62 6.11 -9.65
CA GLU A 223 -7.91 7.32 -10.10
C GLU A 223 -6.40 7.27 -9.77
N LYS A 224 -6.02 6.52 -8.74
CA LYS A 224 -4.63 6.31 -8.32
C LYS A 224 -3.92 5.20 -9.13
N ILE A 225 -4.63 4.43 -9.96
CA ILE A 225 -4.09 3.31 -10.73
C ILE A 225 -3.70 3.74 -12.15
N GLN A 226 -2.46 3.44 -12.53
CA GLN A 226 -1.93 3.69 -13.87
C GLN A 226 -1.40 2.41 -14.49
N ILE A 227 -1.76 2.18 -15.75
CA ILE A 227 -1.51 0.92 -16.45
C ILE A 227 -0.58 1.17 -17.63
N PHE A 228 0.54 0.47 -17.64
CA PHE A 228 1.59 0.60 -18.63
C PHE A 228 1.79 -0.71 -19.37
N LYS A 229 1.84 -0.63 -20.71
CA LYS A 229 2.10 -1.78 -21.57
C LYS A 229 3.52 -2.33 -21.43
N ASN A 230 4.49 -1.47 -21.10
CA ASN A 230 5.90 -1.83 -20.98
C ASN A 230 6.61 -1.00 -19.89
N ALA A 231 7.77 -1.48 -19.46
CA ALA A 231 8.59 -0.84 -18.45
C ALA A 231 9.05 0.58 -18.84
N ASP A 232 9.47 0.82 -20.09
CA ASP A 232 9.98 2.13 -20.52
C ASP A 232 8.97 3.27 -20.34
N SER A 233 7.71 3.03 -20.73
CA SER A 233 6.63 4.00 -20.55
C SER A 233 6.32 4.25 -19.08
N PHE A 234 6.39 3.21 -18.25
CA PHE A 234 6.28 3.33 -16.79
C PHE A 234 7.43 4.17 -16.21
N VAL A 235 8.69 3.88 -16.56
CA VAL A 235 9.86 4.61 -16.04
C VAL A 235 9.79 6.09 -16.39
N ALA A 236 9.36 6.42 -17.61
CA ALA A 236 9.17 7.81 -18.03
C ALA A 236 8.12 8.54 -17.18
N ASP A 237 7.03 7.87 -16.80
CA ASP A 237 6.01 8.43 -15.91
C ASP A 237 6.51 8.53 -14.45
N ALA A 238 7.06 7.45 -13.92
CA ALA A 238 7.59 7.36 -12.56
C ALA A 238 8.55 8.51 -12.25
N LYS A 239 9.45 8.84 -13.19
CA LYS A 239 10.37 9.99 -13.07
C LYS A 239 9.65 11.33 -12.96
N LYS A 240 8.60 11.57 -13.76
CA LYS A 240 7.80 12.81 -13.69
C LYS A 240 7.12 12.98 -12.35
N HIS A 241 6.82 11.87 -11.68
CA HIS A 241 6.19 11.83 -10.38
C HIS A 241 7.16 11.73 -9.20
N GLY A 242 8.46 11.94 -9.45
CA GLY A 242 9.47 12.03 -8.42
C GLY A 242 9.97 10.69 -7.91
N ILE A 243 9.81 9.60 -8.67
CA ILE A 243 10.44 8.33 -8.34
C ILE A 243 11.86 8.30 -8.94
N PRO A 244 12.94 8.25 -8.13
CA PRO A 244 14.30 8.16 -8.63
C PRO A 244 14.61 6.78 -9.21
N MET A 245 15.60 6.71 -10.12
CA MET A 245 16.06 5.44 -10.70
C MET A 245 16.52 4.42 -9.64
N SER A 246 17.14 4.91 -8.57
CA SER A 246 17.57 4.13 -7.41
C SER A 246 16.41 3.44 -6.66
N ALA A 247 15.18 3.92 -6.82
CA ALA A 247 13.97 3.35 -6.23
C ALA A 247 13.13 2.54 -7.22
N ILE A 248 13.46 2.57 -8.52
CA ILE A 248 12.79 1.74 -9.54
C ILE A 248 13.46 0.36 -9.55
N PRO A 249 12.70 -0.76 -9.52
CA PRO A 249 13.27 -2.09 -9.62
C PRO A 249 14.11 -2.31 -10.88
N LYS A 250 15.26 -3.00 -10.76
CA LYS A 250 16.09 -3.41 -11.91
C LYS A 250 15.31 -4.18 -12.98
N ALA A 251 14.35 -5.00 -12.56
CA ALA A 251 13.48 -5.75 -13.47
C ALA A 251 12.59 -4.86 -14.35
N LEU A 252 12.40 -3.60 -13.98
CA LEU A 252 11.64 -2.60 -14.72
C LEU A 252 12.55 -1.50 -15.31
N GLY A 253 13.85 -1.76 -15.45
CA GLY A 253 14.81 -0.82 -16.03
C GLY A 253 15.39 0.22 -15.06
N GLY A 254 15.13 0.08 -13.76
CA GLY A 254 15.72 0.92 -12.72
C GLY A 254 17.04 0.38 -12.16
N GLU A 255 17.42 0.86 -10.97
CA GLU A 255 18.67 0.52 -10.29
C GLU A 255 18.44 -0.22 -8.96
N SER A 256 17.21 -0.22 -8.43
CA SER A 256 16.91 -0.85 -7.16
C SER A 256 17.01 -2.37 -7.22
N VAL A 257 17.75 -2.92 -6.26
CA VAL A 257 17.80 -4.36 -5.98
C VAL A 257 16.66 -4.83 -5.07
N GLY A 258 15.95 -3.88 -4.45
CA GLY A 258 14.90 -4.13 -3.47
C GLY A 258 15.39 -4.80 -2.18
N ARG A 259 14.53 -4.81 -1.17
CA ARG A 259 14.65 -5.67 0.00
C ARG A 259 13.35 -6.43 0.23
N MET A 260 13.46 -7.67 0.64
CA MET A 260 12.30 -8.51 0.92
C MET A 260 11.49 -7.96 2.09
N LEU A 261 10.16 -8.04 1.98
CA LEU A 261 9.23 -7.72 3.04
C LEU A 261 8.73 -8.99 3.75
N ASP A 262 9.66 -9.75 4.31
CA ASP A 262 9.44 -11.06 4.96
C ASP A 262 9.56 -11.00 6.50
N ASP A 263 9.63 -12.16 7.17
CA ASP A 263 9.75 -12.22 8.63
C ASP A 263 11.11 -11.75 9.18
N ASN A 264 12.12 -11.53 8.33
CA ASN A 264 13.37 -10.87 8.70
C ASN A 264 13.31 -9.34 8.52
N PHE A 265 12.13 -8.81 8.22
CA PHE A 265 11.90 -7.39 8.05
C PHE A 265 12.38 -6.58 9.26
N VAL A 266 13.25 -5.62 8.99
CA VAL A 266 13.67 -4.59 9.94
C VAL A 266 13.29 -3.24 9.35
N VAL A 267 12.67 -2.40 10.17
CA VAL A 267 12.31 -1.04 9.79
C VAL A 267 13.56 -0.29 9.37
N SER A 268 13.52 0.42 8.23
CA SER A 268 14.66 1.22 7.77
C SER A 268 15.10 2.16 8.89
N SER A 269 16.37 2.10 9.27
CA SER A 269 16.90 2.98 10.31
C SER A 269 16.57 4.42 9.98
N CYS A 270 16.14 5.19 10.98
CA CYS A 270 16.22 6.65 10.92
C CYS A 270 17.71 6.97 10.78
N VAL A 271 18.23 7.07 9.57
CA VAL A 271 19.57 7.61 9.36
C VAL A 271 19.49 9.04 9.89
N PRO A 272 20.26 9.42 10.93
CA PRO A 272 20.39 10.84 11.26
C PRO A 272 20.80 11.54 9.97
N ALA A 273 20.17 12.67 9.64
CA ALA A 273 20.68 13.50 8.55
C ALA A 273 22.19 13.61 8.77
N SER A 274 22.97 13.11 7.80
CA SER A 274 24.42 13.08 7.89
C SER A 274 24.92 14.47 8.28
N GLU A 275 25.70 14.54 9.36
CA GLU A 275 26.41 15.75 9.81
C GLU A 275 27.22 16.39 8.68
#